data_AF-A0A962CUX6-F1
#
_entry.id   AF-A0A962CUX6-F1
#
_cell.length_a   1.000
_cell.length_b   1.000
_cell.length_c   1.000
_cell.angle_alpha   90.00
_cell.angle_beta   90.00
_cell.angle_gamma   90.00
#
_symmetry.space_group_name_H-M   'P 1'
#
loop_
_entity.id
_entity.type
_entity.pdbx_description
1 polymer ?
#
loop_
_entity_poly.entity_id
_entity_poly.type
_entity_poly.pdbx_seq_one_letter_code
_entity_poly.pdbx_strand_id
1 'polypeptide(L)'
;MGEVISLNNDFAGLPTKYRYDGWLRFPEGKYQAVCETWVTYQYMSSKRLALIFNILDAGKYNGKHVPMFFGVKRHKGNTREKGGFIASPRGDLMELFYRLNPDSPIVRPDRVPLSKLDGVYQITVSDVIKNRKQKKHPQQLIYSKVTEVELI
;
A
#
# COMPACT_ATOMS: atom_id res chain seq x y z
N MET A 1 -6.77 29.13 3.38
CA MET A 1 -5.51 28.37 3.38
C MET A 1 -5.50 27.56 4.66
N GLY A 2 -5.77 26.25 4.60
CA GLY A 2 -5.79 25.40 5.80
C GLY A 2 -4.40 24.86 6.07
N GLU A 3 -3.88 25.08 7.28
CA GLU A 3 -2.60 24.52 7.74
C GLU A 3 -2.63 22.99 7.66
N VAL A 4 -1.62 22.44 6.99
CA VAL A 4 -1.36 20.99 6.99
C VAL A 4 -0.79 20.63 8.36
N ILE A 5 -1.64 20.14 9.25
CA ILE A 5 -1.19 19.61 10.54
C ILE A 5 -0.46 18.29 10.25
N SER A 6 0.86 18.35 10.23
CA SER A 6 1.74 17.18 10.17
C SER A 6 1.64 16.42 11.50
N LEU A 7 0.72 15.46 11.61
CA LEU A 7 0.81 14.47 12.67
C LEU A 7 1.97 13.53 12.31
N ASN A 8 3.11 13.73 12.99
CA ASN A 8 4.29 12.86 12.97
C ASN A 8 3.94 11.48 13.55
N ASN A 9 3.17 10.69 12.81
CA ASN A 9 3.11 9.25 13.03
C ASN A 9 4.16 8.62 12.13
N ASP A 10 5.38 8.52 12.66
CA ASP A 10 6.44 7.72 12.08
C ASP A 10 5.93 6.29 11.91
N PHE A 11 5.56 5.91 10.68
CA PHE A 11 5.58 4.50 10.29
C PHE A 11 7.05 4.08 10.35
N ALA A 12 7.51 3.68 11.54
CA ALA A 12 8.88 3.26 11.80
C ALA A 12 9.29 2.23 10.72
N GLY A 13 10.12 2.67 9.77
CA GLY A 13 10.65 1.82 8.69
C GLY A 13 10.16 2.10 7.27
N LEU A 14 9.23 3.03 7.01
CA LEU A 14 9.02 3.54 5.64
C LEU A 14 10.07 4.63 5.31
N PRO A 15 10.79 4.53 4.17
CA PRO A 15 11.66 5.58 3.68
C PRO A 15 10.92 6.91 3.57
N THR A 16 11.57 8.02 3.92
CA THR A 16 10.99 9.38 3.93
C THR A 16 10.30 9.77 2.63
N LYS A 17 10.81 9.37 1.47
CA LYS A 17 10.17 9.61 0.16
C LYS A 17 8.82 8.91 -0.06
N TYR A 18 8.58 7.82 0.68
CA TYR A 18 7.32 7.07 0.70
C TYR A 18 6.57 7.28 2.01
N ARG A 19 7.13 8.06 2.94
CA ARG A 19 6.35 8.54 4.06
C ARG A 19 5.25 9.36 3.42
N TYR A 20 4.03 9.02 3.81
CA TYR A 20 2.89 9.90 3.68
C TYR A 20 3.37 11.34 3.86
N ASP A 21 3.16 12.20 2.86
CA ASP A 21 3.49 13.64 2.85
C ASP A 21 2.66 14.43 3.91
N GLY A 22 2.35 13.81 5.05
CA GLY A 22 1.31 14.22 5.97
C GLY A 22 -0.06 14.02 5.33
N TRP A 23 -0.74 12.92 5.66
CA TRP A 23 -2.20 12.80 5.44
C TRP A 23 -2.70 13.31 4.09
N LEU A 24 -1.95 13.09 3.00
CA LEU A 24 -2.41 13.52 1.68
C LEU A 24 -3.64 12.68 1.36
N ARG A 25 -4.80 13.29 1.61
CA ARG A 25 -6.09 12.68 1.37
C ARG A 25 -6.33 12.76 -0.12
N PHE A 26 -6.24 11.61 -0.76
CA PHE A 26 -6.69 11.44 -2.13
C PHE A 26 -8.21 11.39 -2.09
N PRO A 27 -8.91 12.17 -2.93
CA PRO A 27 -10.35 12.04 -3.10
C PRO A 27 -10.72 10.60 -3.41
N GLU A 28 -11.86 10.15 -2.91
CA GLU A 28 -12.37 8.83 -3.27
C GLU A 28 -12.57 8.75 -4.78
N GLY A 29 -12.14 7.65 -5.39
CA GLY A 29 -12.20 7.50 -6.83
C GLY A 29 -11.25 6.45 -7.37
N LYS A 30 -11.25 6.34 -8.69
CA LYS A 30 -10.36 5.46 -9.44
C LYS A 30 -9.20 6.28 -10.00
N TYR A 31 -8.00 5.74 -9.90
CA TYR A 31 -6.78 6.36 -10.41
C TYR A 31 -5.98 5.39 -11.26
N GLN A 32 -5.32 5.87 -12.30
CA GLN A 32 -4.29 5.10 -12.99
C GLN A 32 -2.97 5.21 -12.23
N ALA A 33 -2.32 4.07 -11.96
CA ALA A 33 -1.08 4.03 -11.21
C ALA A 33 -0.18 2.87 -11.61
N VAL A 34 1.13 3.01 -11.37
CA VAL A 34 2.10 1.89 -11.46
C VAL A 34 2.52 1.45 -10.07
N CYS A 35 2.74 0.16 -9.88
CA CYS A 35 3.38 -0.36 -8.65
C CYS A 35 4.90 -0.12 -8.73
N GLU A 36 5.37 1.04 -8.29
CA GLU A 36 6.77 1.46 -8.43
C GLU A 36 7.73 0.61 -7.59
N THR A 37 7.36 0.31 -6.34
CA THR A 37 8.23 -0.43 -5.41
C THR A 37 7.44 -1.10 -4.30
N TRP A 38 8.16 -1.82 -3.43
CA TRP A 38 7.62 -2.27 -2.14
C TRP A 38 8.58 -2.00 -1.00
N VAL A 39 8.03 -1.91 0.21
CA VAL A 39 8.79 -1.67 1.43
C VAL A 39 8.34 -2.65 2.50
N THR A 40 9.30 -3.39 3.08
CA THR A 40 9.04 -4.14 4.31
C THR A 40 9.27 -3.24 5.51
N TYR A 41 8.32 -3.18 6.42
CA TYR A 41 8.42 -2.36 7.63
C TYR A 41 7.74 -3.07 8.80
N GLN A 42 8.08 -2.67 10.02
CA GLN A 42 7.50 -3.23 11.23
C GLN A 42 6.66 -2.15 11.91
N TYR A 43 5.39 -2.46 12.16
CA TYR A 43 4.50 -1.60 12.93
C TYR A 43 4.16 -2.28 14.24
N MET A 44 4.69 -1.73 15.35
CA MET A 44 4.68 -2.38 16.66
C MET A 44 5.28 -3.80 16.58
N SER A 45 4.52 -4.85 16.93
CA SER A 45 4.95 -6.26 16.80
C SER A 45 4.62 -6.87 15.43
N SER A 46 3.85 -6.17 14.58
CA SER A 46 3.37 -6.72 13.32
C SER A 46 4.35 -6.51 12.17
N LYS A 47 4.67 -7.58 11.46
CA LYS A 47 5.47 -7.55 10.23
C LYS A 47 4.56 -7.17 9.05
N ARG A 48 4.92 -6.10 8.35
CA ARG A 48 4.12 -5.53 7.26
C ARG A 48 4.92 -5.39 5.98
N LEU A 49 4.18 -5.26 4.88
CA LEU A 49 4.68 -4.89 3.56
C LEU A 49 3.78 -3.82 2.99
N ALA A 50 4.36 -2.77 2.41
CA ALA A 50 3.65 -1.76 1.64
C ALA A 50 4.01 -1.91 0.17
N LEU A 51 3.02 -2.06 -0.71
CA LEU A 51 3.18 -1.78 -2.13
C LEU A 51 3.01 -0.29 -2.34
N ILE A 52 3.90 0.33 -3.10
CA ILE A 52 3.89 1.78 -3.34
C ILE A 52 3.40 2.02 -4.77
N PHE A 53 2.21 2.60 -4.90
CA PHE A 53 1.65 2.97 -6.19
C PHE A 53 1.95 4.42 -6.50
N ASN A 54 2.46 4.72 -7.70
CA ASN A 54 2.64 6.07 -8.19
C ASN A 54 1.51 6.43 -9.16
N ILE A 55 0.75 7.49 -8.86
CA ILE A 55 -0.38 7.95 -9.69
C ILE A 55 0.12 8.58 -10.99
N LEU A 56 -0.45 8.14 -12.11
CA LEU A 56 -0.14 8.64 -13.46
C LEU A 56 -1.15 9.66 -13.99
N ASP A 57 -2.33 9.75 -13.39
CA ASP A 57 -3.40 10.63 -13.88
C ASP A 57 -2.92 12.08 -13.94
N ALA A 58 -3.22 12.76 -15.06
CA ALA A 58 -2.92 14.17 -15.21
C ALA A 58 -3.71 14.98 -14.17
N GLY A 59 -3.01 15.77 -13.34
CA GLY A 59 -3.64 16.65 -12.37
C GLY A 59 -2.82 16.82 -11.10
N LYS A 60 -3.51 17.24 -10.03
CA LYS A 60 -2.90 17.58 -8.73
C LYS A 60 -2.16 16.43 -8.06
N TYR A 61 -2.55 15.19 -8.34
CA TYR A 61 -2.01 13.99 -7.69
C TYR A 61 -1.02 13.23 -8.58
N ASN A 62 -0.72 13.71 -9.79
CA ASN A 62 0.29 13.10 -10.65
C ASN A 62 1.65 13.03 -9.94
N GLY A 63 2.31 11.87 -9.99
CA GLY A 63 3.61 11.65 -9.35
C GLY A 63 3.53 11.47 -7.83
N LYS A 64 2.33 11.39 -7.25
CA LYS A 64 2.14 11.14 -5.81
C LYS A 64 2.01 9.65 -5.53
N HIS A 65 2.59 9.25 -4.39
CA HIS A 65 2.61 7.86 -3.96
C HIS A 65 1.44 7.53 -3.03
N VAL A 66 0.76 6.42 -3.30
CA VAL A 66 -0.27 5.84 -2.45
C VAL A 66 0.16 4.44 -2.03
N PRO A 67 0.41 4.20 -0.73
CA PRO A 67 0.78 2.87 -0.26
C PRO A 67 -0.46 1.98 -0.08
N MET A 68 -0.33 0.71 -0.45
CA MET A 68 -1.26 -0.37 -0.09
C MET A 68 -0.58 -1.33 0.87
N PHE A 69 -1.19 -1.53 2.04
CA PHE A 69 -0.57 -2.23 3.16
C PHE A 69 -1.05 -3.68 3.31
N PHE A 70 -0.10 -4.58 3.55
CA PHE A 70 -0.32 -6.02 3.74
C PHE A 70 0.34 -6.53 5.01
N GLY A 71 -0.27 -7.56 5.62
CA GLY A 71 0.39 -8.39 6.62
C GLY A 71 1.27 -9.44 5.96
N VAL A 72 2.45 -9.71 6.52
CA VAL A 72 3.34 -10.80 6.07
C VAL A 72 3.68 -11.71 7.24
N LYS A 73 3.98 -12.99 6.95
CA LYS A 73 4.29 -13.99 7.99
C LYS A 73 5.58 -13.67 8.73
N ARG A 74 6.65 -13.30 7.99
CA ARG A 74 7.93 -12.84 8.55
C ARG A 74 8.70 -12.01 7.53
N HIS A 75 9.62 -11.18 8.00
CA HIS A 75 10.63 -10.56 7.15
C HIS A 75 11.83 -11.48 6.97
N LYS A 76 12.55 -11.32 5.85
CA LYS A 76 13.83 -11.99 5.59
C LYS A 76 14.92 -10.91 5.57
N GLY A 77 15.68 -10.83 6.66
CA GLY A 77 16.67 -9.79 6.88
C GLY A 77 16.05 -8.49 7.39
N ASN A 78 16.76 -7.38 7.18
CA ASN A 78 16.36 -6.06 7.68
C ASN A 78 15.18 -5.48 6.88
N THR A 79 14.37 -4.67 7.56
CA THR A 79 13.31 -3.88 6.94
C THR A 79 13.89 -2.80 6.06
N ARG A 80 13.54 -2.80 4.78
CA ARG A 80 13.98 -1.79 3.80
C ARG A 80 13.08 -1.76 2.57
N GLU A 81 13.32 -0.78 1.71
CA GLU A 81 12.85 -0.80 0.33
C GLU A 81 13.38 -2.06 -0.38
N LYS A 82 12.50 -2.72 -1.14
CA LYS A 82 12.74 -4.03 -1.75
C LYS A 82 13.23 -5.09 -0.73
N GLY A 83 12.79 -4.96 0.52
CA GLY A 83 13.11 -5.89 1.59
C GLY A 83 12.52 -7.28 1.36
N GLY A 84 13.19 -8.30 1.90
CA GLY A 84 12.74 -9.68 1.78
C GLY A 84 11.63 -10.01 2.78
N PHE A 85 10.70 -10.87 2.39
CA PHE A 85 9.59 -11.30 3.24
C PHE A 85 9.13 -12.71 2.88
N ILE A 86 8.27 -13.25 3.74
CA ILE A 86 7.49 -14.46 3.49
C ILE A 86 6.01 -14.11 3.60
N ALA A 87 5.27 -14.35 2.52
CA ALA A 87 3.83 -14.15 2.48
C ALA A 87 3.09 -15.25 3.23
N SER A 88 1.89 -14.94 3.70
CA SER A 88 0.95 -15.97 4.13
C SER A 88 0.36 -16.66 2.89
N PRO A 89 0.37 -18.00 2.79
CA PRO A 89 -0.14 -18.73 1.63
C PRO A 89 -1.57 -18.38 1.18
N ARG A 90 -2.41 -17.94 2.11
CA ARG A 90 -3.80 -17.53 1.88
C ARG A 90 -4.07 -16.11 2.37
N GLY A 91 -3.05 -15.24 2.34
CA GLY A 91 -3.19 -13.85 2.77
C GLY A 91 -3.50 -12.92 1.60
N ASP A 92 -4.02 -11.73 1.93
CA ASP A 92 -4.47 -10.70 0.97
C ASP A 92 -3.42 -10.36 -0.12
N LEU A 93 -2.13 -10.39 0.21
CA LEU A 93 -1.06 -10.12 -0.76
C LEU A 93 -0.99 -11.21 -1.84
N MET A 94 -1.18 -12.47 -1.45
CA MET A 94 -1.13 -13.60 -2.38
C MET A 94 -2.38 -13.62 -3.26
N GLU A 95 -3.53 -13.35 -2.67
CA GLU A 95 -4.80 -13.22 -3.38
C GLU A 95 -4.76 -12.08 -4.41
N LEU A 96 -4.26 -10.90 -4.01
CA LEU A 96 -4.04 -9.80 -4.94
C LEU A 96 -3.12 -10.20 -6.09
N PHE A 97 -1.99 -10.83 -5.78
CA PHE A 97 -1.01 -11.21 -6.79
C PHE A 97 -1.61 -12.13 -7.86
N TYR A 98 -2.28 -13.21 -7.47
CA TYR A 98 -2.86 -14.16 -8.43
C TYR A 98 -4.10 -13.61 -9.14
N ARG A 99 -4.84 -12.69 -8.52
CA ARG A 99 -5.90 -11.96 -9.23
C ARG A 99 -5.34 -11.08 -10.37
N LEU A 100 -4.19 -10.44 -10.13
CA LEU A 100 -3.52 -9.61 -11.15
C LEU A 100 -2.71 -10.45 -12.16
N ASN A 101 -2.34 -11.68 -11.81
CA ASN A 101 -1.53 -12.58 -12.63
C ASN A 101 -2.12 -14.00 -12.64
N PRO A 102 -3.31 -14.20 -13.24
CA PRO A 102 -4.05 -15.47 -13.17
C PRO A 102 -3.28 -16.64 -13.79
N ASP A 103 -2.47 -16.37 -14.82
CA ASP A 103 -1.68 -17.40 -15.52
C ASP A 103 -0.37 -17.75 -14.80
N SER A 104 -0.03 -17.09 -13.69
CA SER A 104 1.20 -17.38 -12.97
C SER A 104 1.09 -18.71 -12.22
N PRO A 105 1.97 -19.69 -12.47
CA PRO A 105 1.91 -20.98 -11.79
C PRO A 105 2.21 -20.85 -10.30
N ILE A 106 1.54 -21.64 -9.47
CA ILE A 106 1.79 -21.72 -8.04
C ILE A 106 3.03 -22.60 -7.81
N VAL A 107 4.22 -21.99 -7.80
CA VAL A 107 5.47 -22.74 -7.55
C VAL A 107 5.84 -22.74 -6.06
N ARG A 108 5.64 -21.61 -5.36
CA ARG A 108 5.99 -21.46 -3.94
C ARG A 108 4.97 -20.56 -3.22
N PRO A 109 4.07 -21.11 -2.39
CA PRO A 109 3.00 -20.35 -1.76
C PRO A 109 3.49 -19.40 -0.64
N ASP A 110 4.78 -19.39 -0.34
CA ASP A 110 5.41 -18.51 0.64
C ASP A 110 6.12 -17.30 -0.02
N ARG A 111 6.24 -17.29 -1.36
CA ARG A 111 6.96 -16.28 -2.13
C ARG A 111 6.06 -15.63 -3.18
N VAL A 112 5.91 -14.32 -3.08
CA VAL A 112 5.22 -13.52 -4.09
C VAL A 112 6.26 -12.83 -4.95
N PRO A 113 6.32 -13.09 -6.27
CA PRO A 113 7.27 -12.44 -7.17
C PRO A 113 6.76 -11.04 -7.50
N LEU A 114 6.98 -10.08 -6.59
CA LEU A 114 6.52 -8.70 -6.75
C LEU A 114 7.10 -8.01 -7.99
N SER A 115 8.20 -8.51 -8.55
CA SER A 115 8.75 -8.04 -9.83
C SER A 115 7.79 -8.25 -11.01
N LYS A 116 6.81 -9.15 -10.88
CA LYS A 116 5.76 -9.37 -11.90
C LYS A 116 4.57 -8.44 -11.73
N LEU A 117 4.54 -7.60 -10.70
CA LEU A 117 3.57 -6.50 -10.59
C LEU A 117 4.03 -5.31 -11.43
N ASP A 118 4.41 -5.58 -12.68
CA ASP A 118 4.80 -4.58 -13.66
C ASP A 118 3.61 -4.34 -14.58
N GLY A 119 3.21 -3.07 -14.71
CA GLY A 119 2.01 -2.71 -15.44
C GLY A 119 1.35 -1.44 -14.91
N VAL A 120 0.40 -0.95 -15.69
CA VAL A 120 -0.50 0.13 -15.31
C VAL A 120 -1.76 -0.49 -14.71
N TYR A 121 -2.12 -0.04 -13.52
CA TYR A 121 -3.26 -0.53 -12.77
C TYR A 121 -4.28 0.57 -12.59
N GLN A 122 -5.55 0.18 -12.54
CA GLN A 122 -6.61 0.99 -11.99
C GLN A 122 -6.68 0.71 -10.49
N ILE A 123 -6.37 1.70 -9.67
CA ILE A 123 -6.50 1.62 -8.21
C ILE A 123 -7.76 2.34 -7.75
N THR A 124 -8.54 1.71 -6.88
CA THR A 124 -9.65 2.37 -6.18
C THR A 124 -9.15 2.88 -4.85
N VAL A 125 -9.29 4.18 -4.61
CA VAL A 125 -8.96 4.82 -3.34
C VAL A 125 -10.25 5.18 -2.60
N SER A 126 -10.32 4.83 -1.32
CA SER A 126 -11.46 5.13 -0.44
C SER A 126 -10.97 5.68 0.89
N ASP A 127 -11.84 6.41 1.58
CA ASP A 127 -11.53 6.95 2.89
C ASP A 127 -11.78 5.92 4.01
N VAL A 128 -10.86 5.86 4.96
CA VAL A 128 -11.05 5.09 6.19
C VAL A 128 -11.76 5.96 7.22
N ILE A 129 -13.09 5.89 7.21
CA ILE A 129 -13.96 6.75 8.05
C ILE A 129 -14.23 6.13 9.42
N LYS A 130 -14.05 4.80 9.58
CA LYS A 130 -14.37 4.08 10.82
C LYS A 130 -13.16 3.35 11.39
N ASN A 131 -13.11 3.27 12.72
CA ASN A 131 -12.10 2.48 13.41
C ASN A 131 -12.48 1.00 13.49
N ARG A 132 -11.60 0.16 14.06
CA ARG A 132 -11.84 -1.28 14.25
C ARG A 132 -13.11 -1.60 15.06
N LYS A 133 -13.58 -0.68 15.91
CA LYS A 133 -14.82 -0.79 16.69
C LYS A 133 -16.04 -0.22 15.96
N GLN A 134 -15.94 0.02 14.65
CA GLN A 134 -16.96 0.62 13.79
C GLN A 134 -17.41 2.04 14.20
N LYS A 135 -16.65 2.72 15.06
CA LYS A 135 -16.92 4.11 15.45
C LYS A 135 -16.32 5.06 14.41
N LYS A 136 -17.03 6.14 14.11
CA LYS A 136 -16.57 7.19 13.19
C LYS A 136 -15.27 7.83 13.73
N HIS A 137 -14.29 7.99 12.86
CA HIS A 137 -13.08 8.75 13.16
C HIS A 137 -13.39 10.26 13.22
N PRO A 138 -12.71 11.00 14.11
CA PRO A 138 -12.55 12.45 13.95
C PRO A 138 -12.04 12.77 12.54
N GLN A 139 -12.47 13.89 11.95
CA GLN A 139 -12.10 14.26 10.58
C GLN A 139 -10.58 14.29 10.35
N GLN A 140 -9.83 14.70 11.38
CA GLN A 140 -8.37 14.78 11.36
C GLN A 140 -7.68 13.42 11.27
N LEU A 141 -8.38 12.32 11.56
CA LEU A 141 -7.86 10.96 11.53
C LEU A 141 -8.36 10.16 10.32
N ILE A 142 -9.11 10.80 9.40
CA ILE A 142 -9.51 10.17 8.14
C ILE A 142 -8.29 10.14 7.21
N TYR A 143 -8.02 8.97 6.64
CA TYR A 143 -6.94 8.77 5.69
C TYR A 143 -7.41 7.93 4.51
N SER A 144 -6.74 8.09 3.37
CA SER A 144 -7.03 7.36 2.15
C SER A 144 -6.38 5.97 2.17
N LYS A 145 -7.05 4.98 1.61
CA LYS A 145 -6.51 3.62 1.46
C LYS A 145 -6.84 3.11 0.06
N VAL A 146 -5.89 2.42 -0.56
CA VAL A 146 -6.16 1.59 -1.74
C VAL A 146 -6.99 0.39 -1.32
N THR A 147 -8.21 0.31 -1.82
CA THR A 147 -9.16 -0.77 -1.52
C THR A 147 -9.13 -1.86 -2.58
N GLU A 148 -8.98 -1.47 -3.84
CA GLU A 148 -8.99 -2.38 -4.99
C GLU A 148 -7.90 -2.01 -5.99
N VAL A 149 -7.45 -3.01 -6.74
CA VAL A 149 -6.44 -2.88 -7.80
C VAL A 149 -6.86 -3.83 -8.92
N GLU A 150 -6.93 -3.29 -10.13
CA GLU A 150 -7.31 -4.01 -11.35
C GLU A 150 -6.26 -3.75 -12.44
N LEU A 151 -6.01 -4.75 -13.29
CA LEU A 151 -5.15 -4.57 -14.47
C LEU A 151 -5.97 -3.85 -15.56
N ILE A 152 -5.35 -2.87 -16.23
CA ILE A 152 -5.92 -2.14 -17.37
C ILE A 152 -5.46 -2.79 -18.68
#